data_AF-A0A017T6I0-F1
#
_entry.id   AF-A0A017T6I0-F1
#
_cell.length_a   1.000
_cell.length_b   1.000
_cell.length_c   1.000
_cell.angle_alpha   90.00
_cell.angle_beta   90.00
_cell.angle_gamma   90.00
#
_symmetry.space_group_name_H-M   'P 1'
#
loop_
_entity.id
_entity.type
_entity.pdbx_description
1 polymer ?
#
loop_
_entity_poly.entity_id
_entity_poly.type
_entity_poly.pdbx_seq_one_letter_code
_entity_poly.pdbx_strand_id
1 'polypeptide(L)'
;MLSIRRDPFPFEPARDLLGIVRALYADARTRGVDHERLRGIAAVGAEIRRAITLAEAHAPGTLGFSSAWARVERATAQVGDLVDVLTPAAPMIRAAVARARRKGSGASR
;
A
#
# COMPACT_ATOMS: atom_id res chain seq x y z
N MET A 1 5.90 11.84 -20.56
CA MET A 1 6.86 12.87 -20.06
C MET A 1 6.49 13.18 -18.62
N LEU A 2 7.42 13.07 -17.66
CA LEU A 2 7.13 13.42 -16.26
C LEU A 2 7.05 14.95 -16.16
N SER A 3 5.86 15.48 -15.87
CA SER A 3 5.72 16.89 -15.53
C SER A 3 6.28 17.14 -14.12
N ILE A 4 6.94 18.28 -13.91
CA ILE A 4 7.50 18.63 -12.60
C ILE A 4 6.35 18.91 -11.63
N ARG A 5 6.15 18.01 -10.66
CA ARG A 5 5.14 18.15 -9.61
C ARG A 5 5.66 19.01 -8.47
N ARG A 6 4.85 19.98 -8.04
CA ARG A 6 5.09 20.82 -6.86
C ARG A 6 4.03 20.65 -5.77
N ASP A 7 2.92 20.00 -6.10
CA ASP A 7 1.83 19.77 -5.15
C ASP A 7 2.30 18.90 -3.97
N PRO A 8 1.82 19.16 -2.74
CA PRO A 8 2.17 18.37 -1.57
C PRO A 8 1.89 16.88 -1.79
N PHE A 9 2.86 16.01 -1.48
CA PHE A 9 2.68 14.57 -1.61
C PHE A 9 1.67 14.06 -0.57
N PRO A 10 0.71 13.19 -0.96
CA PRO A 10 -0.35 12.73 -0.06
C PRO A 10 0.16 11.62 0.87
N PHE A 11 1.02 11.95 1.82
CA PHE A 11 1.67 10.98 2.70
C PHE A 11 0.69 10.15 3.53
N GLU A 12 -0.30 10.80 4.14
CA GLU A 12 -1.31 10.12 4.96
C GLU A 12 -2.18 9.19 4.11
N PRO A 13 -2.83 9.65 3.02
CA PRO A 13 -3.57 8.76 2.12
C PRO A 13 -2.72 7.60 1.56
N ALA A 14 -1.45 7.84 1.23
CA ALA A 14 -0.55 6.77 0.76
C ALA A 14 -0.28 5.72 1.85
N ARG A 15 -0.14 6.14 3.12
CA ARG A 15 0.02 5.22 4.26
C ARG A 15 -1.25 4.42 4.53
N ASP A 16 -2.42 5.03 4.38
CA ASP A 16 -3.70 4.35 4.51
C ASP A 16 -3.89 3.26 3.45
N LEU A 17 -3.62 3.59 2.18
CA LEU A 17 -3.65 2.62 1.08
C LEU A 17 -2.65 1.47 1.32
N LEU A 18 -1.45 1.77 1.81
CA LEU A 18 -0.49 0.73 2.21
C LEU A 18 -1.04 -0.15 3.34
N GLY A 19 -1.79 0.41 4.29
CA GLY A 19 -2.51 -0.31 5.33
C GLY A 19 -3.55 -1.27 4.75
N ILE A 20 -4.38 -0.78 3.84
CA ILE A 20 -5.42 -1.57 3.15
C ILE A 20 -4.81 -2.73 2.36
N VAL A 21 -3.76 -2.48 1.56
CA VAL A 21 -3.06 -3.53 0.79
C VAL A 21 -2.47 -4.60 1.71
N ARG A 22 -1.94 -4.21 2.87
CA ARG A 22 -1.44 -5.18 3.86
C ARG A 22 -2.56 -6.01 4.48
N ALA A 23 -3.74 -5.43 4.70
CA ALA A 23 -4.93 -6.15 5.16
C ALA A 23 -5.42 -7.15 4.11
N LEU A 24 -5.51 -6.72 2.84
CA LEU A 24 -5.83 -7.57 1.69
C LEU A 24 -4.88 -8.77 1.61
N TYR A 25 -3.57 -8.53 1.68
CA TYR A 25 -2.57 -9.60 1.65
C TYR A 25 -2.75 -10.58 2.81
N ALA A 26 -3.02 -10.08 4.02
CA ALA A 26 -3.19 -10.94 5.19
C ALA A 26 -4.45 -11.82 5.10
N ASP A 27 -5.54 -11.27 4.59
CA ASP A 27 -6.79 -12.00 4.32
C ASP A 27 -6.58 -13.04 3.21
N ALA A 28 -6.05 -12.61 2.07
CA ALA A 28 -5.69 -13.48 0.95
C ALA A 28 -4.84 -14.67 1.39
N ARG A 29 -3.80 -14.41 2.18
CA ARG A 29 -2.93 -15.47 2.73
C ARG A 29 -3.69 -16.42 3.66
N THR A 30 -4.62 -15.92 4.46
CA THR A 30 -5.44 -16.75 5.36
C THR A 30 -6.40 -17.64 4.58
N ARG A 31 -6.95 -17.14 3.47
CA ARG A 31 -7.83 -17.90 2.56
C ARG A 31 -7.10 -18.89 1.66
N GLY A 32 -5.77 -18.87 1.64
CA GLY A 32 -4.97 -19.76 0.81
C GLY A 32 -5.11 -19.49 -0.69
N VAL A 33 -5.34 -18.24 -1.11
CA VAL A 33 -5.26 -17.91 -2.55
C VAL A 33 -3.87 -18.22 -3.10
N ASP A 34 -3.80 -18.40 -4.42
CA ASP A 34 -2.58 -18.79 -5.11
C ASP A 34 -1.41 -17.80 -4.91
N HIS A 35 -0.21 -18.30 -5.20
CA HIS A 35 1.02 -17.54 -5.02
C HIS A 35 1.13 -16.33 -5.95
N GLU A 36 0.49 -16.38 -7.11
CA GLU A 36 0.53 -15.30 -8.10
C GLU A 36 -0.27 -14.09 -7.60
N ARG A 37 -1.49 -14.30 -7.11
CA ARG A 37 -2.33 -13.29 -6.51
C ARG A 37 -1.66 -12.66 -5.30
N LEU A 38 -1.03 -13.47 -4.43
CA LEU A 38 -0.26 -12.97 -3.29
C LEU A 38 0.92 -12.09 -3.73
N ARG A 39 1.65 -12.49 -4.78
CA ARG A 39 2.75 -11.70 -5.36
C ARG A 39 2.24 -10.38 -5.94
N GLY A 40 1.11 -10.39 -6.64
CA GLY A 40 0.47 -9.19 -7.18
C GLY A 40 0.14 -8.17 -6.09
N ILE A 41 -0.55 -8.60 -5.03
CA ILE A 41 -0.89 -7.73 -3.89
C ILE A 41 0.38 -7.18 -3.22
N ALA A 42 1.39 -8.03 -3.04
CA ALA A 42 2.67 -7.62 -2.42
C ALA A 42 3.42 -6.59 -3.28
N ALA A 43 3.39 -6.72 -4.60
CA ALA A 43 4.02 -5.80 -5.54
C ALA A 43 3.40 -4.39 -5.44
N VAL A 44 2.07 -4.30 -5.42
CA VAL A 44 1.36 -3.02 -5.22
C VAL A 44 1.78 -2.36 -3.90
N GLY A 45 1.81 -3.13 -2.80
CA GLY A 45 2.25 -2.63 -1.50
C GLY A 45 3.73 -2.22 -1.45
N ALA A 46 4.58 -2.78 -2.30
CA ALA A 46 5.96 -2.36 -2.45
C ALA A 46 6.07 -1.02 -3.18
N GLU A 47 5.30 -0.81 -4.25
CA GLU A 47 5.31 0.44 -5.02
C GLU A 47 4.82 1.63 -4.19
N ILE A 48 3.75 1.46 -3.39
CA ILE A 48 3.28 2.52 -2.48
C ILE A 48 4.38 2.91 -1.49
N ARG A 49 5.05 1.92 -0.89
CA ARG A 49 6.13 2.18 0.06
C ARG A 49 7.32 2.89 -0.59
N ARG A 50 7.72 2.46 -1.79
CA ARG A 50 8.79 3.13 -2.56
C ARG A 50 8.41 4.57 -2.87
N ALA A 51 7.15 4.83 -3.24
CA ALA A 51 6.66 6.18 -3.49
C ALA A 51 6.79 7.06 -2.24
N ILE A 52 6.36 6.57 -1.08
CA ILE A 52 6.51 7.28 0.21
C ILE A 52 7.97 7.60 0.50
N THR A 53 8.86 6.59 0.46
CA THR A 53 10.29 6.78 0.73
C THR A 53 10.93 7.77 -0.25
N LEU A 54 10.53 7.72 -1.52
CA LEU A 54 11.07 8.62 -2.53
C LEU A 54 10.58 10.06 -2.33
N ALA A 55 9.32 10.25 -1.92
CA ALA A 55 8.78 11.57 -1.59
C ALA A 55 9.41 12.13 -0.30
N GLU A 56 9.74 11.28 0.68
CA GLU A 56 10.47 11.70 1.90
C GLU A 56 11.91 12.14 1.57
N ALA A 57 12.55 11.49 0.59
CA ALA A 57 13.95 11.75 0.23
C ALA A 57 14.16 12.96 -0.69
N HIS A 58 13.11 13.50 -1.30
CA HIS A 58 13.23 14.52 -2.33
C HIS A 58 12.26 15.68 -2.13
N ALA A 59 12.76 16.91 -2.29
CA ALA A 59 11.93 18.11 -2.21
C ALA A 59 10.95 18.21 -3.40
N PRO A 60 9.77 18.86 -3.22
CA PRO A 60 8.88 19.22 -4.31
C PRO A 60 9.61 19.97 -5.43
N GLY A 61 9.18 19.76 -6.68
CA GLY A 61 9.82 20.35 -7.86
C GLY A 61 11.03 19.59 -8.41
N THR A 62 11.46 18.50 -7.75
CA THR A 62 12.51 17.62 -8.26
C THR A 62 11.96 16.48 -9.13
N LEU A 63 12.83 15.88 -9.95
CA LEU A 63 12.48 14.67 -10.71
C LEU A 63 12.16 13.50 -9.78
N GLY A 64 12.89 13.34 -8.66
CA GLY A 64 12.64 12.31 -7.66
C GLY A 64 11.25 12.41 -7.07
N PHE A 65 10.84 13.61 -6.65
CA PHE A 65 9.51 13.86 -6.11
C PHE A 65 8.39 13.66 -7.15
N SER A 66 8.61 14.09 -8.40
CA SER A 66 7.66 13.85 -9.50
C SER A 66 7.51 12.35 -9.81
N SER A 67 8.61 11.60 -9.68
CA SER A 67 8.63 10.15 -9.85
C SER A 67 7.94 9.42 -8.68
N ALA A 68 7.94 10.00 -7.47
CA ALA A 68 7.17 9.50 -6.34
C ALA A 68 5.67 9.65 -6.60
N TRP A 69 5.25 10.82 -7.09
CA TRP A 69 3.87 11.08 -7.52
C TRP A 69 3.38 10.08 -8.57
N ALA A 70 4.13 9.88 -9.65
CA ALA A 70 3.75 8.93 -10.69
C ALA A 70 3.68 7.48 -10.18
N ARG A 71 4.45 7.12 -9.15
CA ARG A 71 4.36 5.80 -8.51
C ARG A 71 3.10 5.66 -7.67
N VAL A 72 2.81 6.65 -6.81
CA VAL A 72 1.63 6.56 -5.93
C VAL A 72 0.34 6.58 -6.75
N GLU A 73 0.25 7.39 -7.81
CA GLU A 73 -0.92 7.43 -8.69
C GLU A 73 -1.19 6.08 -9.36
N ARG A 74 -0.15 5.46 -9.94
CA ARG A 74 -0.27 4.13 -10.55
C ARG A 74 -0.64 3.06 -9.52
N ALA A 75 0.00 3.10 -8.35
CA ALA A 75 -0.30 2.13 -7.30
C ALA A 75 -1.73 2.30 -6.76
N THR A 76 -2.22 3.52 -6.61
CA THR A 76 -3.62 3.80 -6.22
C THR A 76 -4.61 3.22 -7.22
N ALA A 77 -4.36 3.38 -8.53
CA ALA A 77 -5.20 2.76 -9.56
C ALA A 77 -5.21 1.22 -9.41
N GLN A 78 -4.04 0.61 -9.23
CA GLN A 78 -3.93 -0.83 -9.02
C GLN A 78 -4.61 -1.33 -7.74
N VAL A 79 -4.67 -0.53 -6.66
CA VAL A 79 -5.44 -0.89 -5.46
C VAL A 79 -6.93 -1.00 -5.78
N GLY A 80 -7.46 -0.11 -6.63
CA GLY A 80 -8.85 -0.21 -7.12
C GLY A 80 -9.13 -1.54 -7.80
N ASP A 81 -8.18 -2.05 -8.59
CA ASP A 81 -8.32 -3.34 -9.27
C ASP A 81 -8.17 -4.56 -8.33
N LEU A 82 -7.62 -4.36 -7.12
CA LEU A 82 -7.49 -5.43 -6.12
C LEU A 82 -8.74 -5.63 -5.28
N VAL A 83 -9.62 -4.64 -5.21
CA VAL A 83 -10.84 -4.63 -4.39
C VAL A 83 -12.05 -4.56 -5.31
N ASP A 84 -12.75 -5.68 -5.47
CA ASP A 84 -14.02 -5.71 -6.19
C ASP A 84 -15.23 -5.53 -5.25
N VAL A 85 -16.42 -5.34 -5.82
CA VAL A 85 -17.68 -5.17 -5.08
C VAL A 85 -18.03 -6.39 -4.21
N LEU A 86 -17.43 -7.54 -4.48
CA LEU A 86 -17.68 -8.80 -3.78
C LEU A 86 -16.65 -9.05 -2.67
N THR A 87 -15.62 -8.22 -2.53
CA THR A 87 -14.55 -8.39 -1.56
C THR A 87 -15.07 -8.07 -0.15
N PRO A 88 -15.23 -9.07 0.74
CA PRO A 88 -15.87 -8.84 2.02
C PRO A 88 -14.93 -8.10 2.99
N ALA A 89 -15.34 -6.93 3.47
CA ALA A 89 -14.53 -6.10 4.37
C ALA A 89 -14.31 -6.75 5.75
N ALA A 90 -15.31 -7.46 6.29
CA ALA A 90 -15.24 -8.05 7.63
C ALA A 90 -14.06 -9.02 7.85
N PRO A 91 -13.80 -10.03 6.99
CA PRO A 91 -12.63 -10.90 7.13
C PRO A 91 -11.30 -10.15 6.95
N MET A 92 -11.23 -9.14 6.07
CA MET A 92 -10.04 -8.29 5.93
C MET A 92 -9.71 -7.54 7.22
N ILE A 93 -10.72 -6.92 7.85
CA ILE A 93 -10.57 -6.21 9.12
C ILE A 93 -10.11 -7.17 10.21
N ARG A 94 -10.71 -8.36 10.31
CA ARG A 94 -10.29 -9.39 11.29
C ARG A 94 -8.83 -9.80 11.10
N ALA A 95 -8.39 -10.00 9.85
CA ALA A 95 -7.00 -10.34 9.54
C ALA A 95 -6.04 -9.21 9.93
N ALA A 96 -6.42 -7.95 9.67
CA ALA A 96 -5.65 -6.77 10.06
C ALA A 96 -5.52 -6.64 11.59
N VAL A 97 -6.62 -6.80 12.33
CA VAL A 97 -6.64 -6.76 13.81
C VAL A 97 -5.77 -7.88 14.39
N ALA A 98 -5.91 -9.11 13.89
CA ALA A 98 -5.10 -10.24 14.34
C ALA A 98 -3.60 -10.00 14.11
N ARG A 99 -3.23 -9.38 12.98
CA ARG A 99 -1.85 -9.00 12.69
C ARG A 99 -1.33 -7.91 13.63
N ALA A 100 -2.13 -6.90 13.93
CA ALA A 100 -1.76 -5.82 14.84
C ALA A 100 -1.48 -6.35 16.26
N ARG A 101 -2.35 -7.23 16.76
CA ARG A 101 -2.19 -7.88 18.07
C ARG A 101 -0.88 -8.69 18.16
N ARG A 102 -0.54 -9.47 17.14
CA ARG A 102 0.72 -10.24 17.10
C ARG A 102 1.97 -9.36 17.19
N LYS A 103 1.95 -8.17 16.58
CA LYS A 103 3.08 -7.23 16.67
C LYS A 103 3.19 -6.56 18.03
N GLY A 104 2.08 -6.21 18.67
CA GLY A 104 2.07 -5.60 20.01
C GLY A 104 2.61 -6.54 21.09
N SER A 105 2.27 -7.83 21.02
CA SER A 105 2.77 -8.84 21.99
C SER A 105 4.27 -9.16 21.84
N GLY A 106 4.90 -8.78 20.72
CA GLY A 106 6.34 -8.96 20.50
C GLY A 106 7.20 -7.77 20.95
N ALA A 107 6.60 -6.62 21.26
CA ALA A 107 7.29 -5.39 21.67
C ALA A 107 7.43 -5.25 23.20
N SER A 108 7.03 -6.28 23.96
CA SER A 108 7.06 -6.30 25.43
C SER A 108 8.18 -7.20 25.99
N ARG A 109 9.28 -7.39 25.26
CA ARG A 109 10.48 -8.11 25.70
C ARG A 109 11.72 -7.26 25.49
#